data_AF-A0A1B9HVQ9-F1
#
_entry.id   AF-A0A1B9HVQ9-F1
#
_cell.length_a   1.000
_cell.length_b   1.000
_cell.length_c   1.000
_cell.angle_alpha   90.00
_cell.angle_beta   90.00
_cell.angle_gamma   90.00
#
_symmetry.space_group_name_H-M   'P 1'
#
loop_
_entity.id
_entity.type
_entity.pdbx_description
1 polymer ?
#
loop_
_entity_poly.entity_id
_entity_poly.type
_entity_poly.pdbx_seq_one_letter_code
_entity_poly.pdbx_strand_id
1 'polypeptide(L)'
;MPSNAELNLPPTNEGYGTHEYWEQRYANEADGTTFDWFLSPTYLLPLFEELTSSNLDKGKGKGKETRILTLGCGNSALGEVLYDNGWENIVNIDYSKIVIDQMKERHISRPKMEWLEMDILDLNFQDEDFDLVVDKGQFDVDEILEMF
;
A
#
# COMPACT_ATOMS: atom_id res chain seq x y z
N MET A 1 -10.95 -16.74 -16.42
CA MET A 1 -10.37 -15.83 -17.42
C MET A 1 -9.36 -14.99 -16.68
N PRO A 2 -8.14 -14.78 -17.19
CA PRO A 2 -7.20 -13.86 -16.57
C PRO A 2 -7.91 -12.51 -16.40
N SER A 3 -7.74 -11.89 -15.25
CA SER A 3 -8.30 -10.55 -15.01
C SER A 3 -7.72 -9.58 -16.06
N ASN A 4 -8.44 -8.55 -16.48
CA ASN A 4 -7.90 -7.55 -17.42
C ASN A 4 -6.57 -6.92 -16.92
N ALA A 5 -6.29 -6.98 -15.61
CA ALA A 5 -5.07 -6.52 -14.98
C ALA A 5 -3.82 -7.37 -15.29
N GLU A 6 -3.99 -8.65 -15.67
CA GLU A 6 -2.89 -9.55 -16.10
C GLU A 6 -2.42 -9.29 -17.53
N LEU A 7 -3.17 -8.52 -18.32
CA LEU A 7 -2.78 -8.15 -19.70
C LEU A 7 -1.70 -7.06 -19.74
N ASN A 8 -1.48 -6.36 -18.63
CA ASN A 8 -0.54 -5.23 -18.51
C ASN A 8 0.67 -5.56 -17.62
N LEU A 9 1.08 -6.83 -17.57
CA LEU A 9 2.32 -7.24 -16.89
C LEU A 9 3.53 -6.91 -17.78
N PRO A 10 4.69 -6.55 -17.20
CA PRO A 10 5.89 -6.31 -17.98
C PRO A 10 6.34 -7.63 -18.64
N PRO A 11 7.03 -7.55 -19.78
CA PRO A 11 7.48 -8.74 -20.50
C PRO A 11 8.56 -9.54 -19.74
N THR A 12 9.27 -8.89 -18.81
CA THR A 12 10.29 -9.48 -17.96
C THR A 12 10.19 -8.94 -16.54
N ASN A 13 10.76 -9.64 -15.56
CA ASN A 13 10.69 -9.25 -14.16
C ASN A 13 11.37 -7.90 -13.91
N GLU A 14 12.44 -7.59 -14.64
CA GLU A 14 13.18 -6.32 -14.54
C GLU A 14 12.29 -5.11 -14.80
N GLY A 15 11.22 -5.27 -15.59
CA GLY A 15 10.26 -4.20 -15.84
C GLY A 15 9.55 -3.72 -14.57
N TYR A 16 9.33 -4.60 -13.58
CA TYR A 16 8.72 -4.20 -12.30
C TYR A 16 9.59 -3.24 -11.51
N GLY A 17 10.91 -3.26 -11.67
CA GLY A 17 11.80 -2.31 -11.00
C GLY A 17 11.73 -0.88 -11.54
N THR A 18 11.09 -0.66 -12.69
CA THR A 18 11.11 0.66 -13.34
C THR A 18 9.91 1.52 -12.94
N HIS A 19 10.20 2.76 -12.53
CA HIS A 19 9.17 3.76 -12.23
C HIS A 19 8.23 3.99 -13.44
N GLU A 20 8.79 3.99 -14.66
CA GLU A 20 8.02 4.17 -15.90
C GLU A 20 6.97 3.08 -16.13
N TYR A 21 7.25 1.83 -15.76
CA TYR A 21 6.29 0.75 -15.87
C TYR A 21 5.07 1.01 -14.98
N TRP A 22 5.29 1.40 -13.72
CA TRP A 22 4.21 1.65 -12.77
C TRP A 22 3.36 2.85 -13.16
N GLU A 23 3.99 3.97 -13.52
CA GLU A 23 3.27 5.14 -14.04
C GLU A 23 2.42 4.79 -15.28
N GLN A 24 2.98 4.03 -16.22
CA GLN A 24 2.22 3.57 -17.40
C GLN A 24 1.08 2.63 -17.01
N ARG A 25 1.30 1.70 -16.08
CA ARG A 25 0.28 0.78 -15.60
C ARG A 25 -0.91 1.56 -15.03
N TYR A 26 -0.66 2.46 -14.08
CA TYR A 26 -1.70 3.22 -13.41
C TYR A 26 -2.39 4.23 -14.32
N ALA A 27 -1.68 4.79 -15.31
CA ALA A 27 -2.29 5.67 -16.31
C ALA A 27 -3.27 4.96 -17.25
N ASN A 28 -3.12 3.65 -17.46
CA ASN A 28 -3.90 2.86 -18.41
C ASN A 28 -5.00 2.00 -17.75
N GLU A 29 -4.98 1.87 -16.43
CA GLU A 29 -6.08 1.21 -15.70
C GLU A 29 -7.31 2.12 -15.63
N ALA A 30 -8.50 1.53 -15.67
CA ALA A 30 -9.74 2.30 -15.59
C ALA A 30 -9.94 2.89 -14.19
N ASP A 31 -10.56 4.07 -14.10
CA ASP A 31 -10.88 4.71 -12.83
C ASP A 31 -11.60 3.74 -11.86
N GLY A 32 -11.13 3.70 -10.61
CA GLY A 32 -11.68 2.82 -9.58
C GLY A 32 -11.21 1.37 -9.65
N THR A 33 -10.32 1.00 -10.59
CA THR A 33 -9.67 -0.33 -10.60
C THR A 33 -8.88 -0.53 -9.30
N THR A 34 -9.06 -1.70 -8.69
CA THR A 34 -8.21 -2.19 -7.59
C THR A 34 -7.39 -3.36 -8.04
N PHE A 35 -6.15 -3.44 -7.58
CA PHE A 35 -5.33 -4.64 -7.74
C PHE A 35 -4.57 -4.97 -6.46
N ASP A 36 -4.75 -6.20 -5.99
CA ASP A 36 -4.09 -6.70 -4.79
C ASP A 36 -3.13 -7.82 -5.17
N TRP A 37 -1.83 -7.54 -5.09
CA TRP A 37 -0.79 -8.56 -5.20
C TRP A 37 -0.93 -9.60 -4.06
N PHE A 38 -0.78 -10.88 -4.41
CA PHE A 38 -0.77 -12.07 -3.54
C PHE A 38 -2.08 -12.46 -2.83
N LEU A 39 -2.54 -11.65 -1.87
CA LEU A 39 -3.67 -11.97 -0.99
C LEU A 39 -4.72 -10.87 -1.03
N SER A 40 -5.99 -11.28 -0.99
CA SER A 40 -7.10 -10.36 -0.78
C SER A 40 -6.94 -9.64 0.57
N PRO A 41 -7.14 -8.32 0.64
CA PRO A 41 -7.03 -7.56 1.89
C PRO A 41 -7.87 -8.10 3.04
N THR A 42 -9.07 -8.59 2.74
CA THR A 42 -9.97 -9.20 3.74
C THR A 42 -9.37 -10.43 4.43
N TYR A 43 -8.46 -11.15 3.75
CA TYR A 43 -7.77 -12.31 4.31
C TYR A 43 -6.77 -11.90 5.40
N LEU A 44 -6.28 -10.66 5.37
CA LEU A 44 -5.31 -10.14 6.32
C LEU A 44 -5.96 -9.60 7.60
N LEU A 45 -7.27 -9.34 7.62
CA LEU A 45 -7.98 -8.76 8.77
C LEU A 45 -7.69 -9.47 10.11
N PRO A 46 -7.71 -10.81 10.22
CA PRO A 46 -7.39 -11.48 11.48
C PRO A 46 -5.95 -11.22 11.95
N LEU A 47 -5.00 -11.10 11.02
CA LEU A 47 -3.61 -10.78 11.33
C LEU A 47 -3.47 -9.35 11.87
N PHE A 48 -4.17 -8.38 11.25
CA PHE A 48 -4.21 -7.01 11.77
C PHE A 48 -4.86 -6.95 13.16
N GLU A 49 -5.94 -7.68 13.40
CA GLU A 49 -6.52 -7.77 14.76
C GLU A 49 -5.52 -8.32 15.77
N GLU A 50 -4.82 -9.40 15.44
CA GLU A 50 -3.82 -10.00 16.34
C GLU A 50 -2.67 -9.03 16.63
N LEU A 51 -2.07 -8.47 15.59
CA LEU A 51 -0.90 -7.59 15.71
C LEU A 51 -1.25 -6.31 16.48
N THR A 52 -2.39 -5.69 16.18
CA THR A 52 -2.79 -4.42 16.82
C THR A 52 -3.40 -4.60 18.20
N SER A 53 -4.02 -5.74 18.51
CA SER A 53 -4.55 -6.04 19.85
C SER A 53 -3.46 -6.40 20.86
N SER A 54 -2.27 -6.78 20.38
CA SER A 54 -1.19 -7.25 21.22
C SER A 54 -0.53 -6.08 22.00
N ASN A 55 -0.29 -6.27 23.30
CA ASN A 55 0.45 -5.30 24.13
C ASN A 55 1.98 -5.41 23.94
N LEU A 56 2.45 -5.77 22.73
CA LEU A 56 3.86 -6.15 22.51
C LEU A 56 4.82 -5.00 22.85
N ASP A 57 4.42 -3.75 22.61
CA ASP A 57 5.21 -2.56 22.96
C ASP A 57 4.43 -1.58 23.85
N LYS A 58 5.01 -1.25 25.01
CA LYS A 58 4.48 -0.19 25.90
C LYS A 58 4.80 1.17 25.29
N GLY A 59 3.82 1.81 24.65
CA GLY A 59 3.96 3.16 24.09
C GLY A 59 3.31 3.34 22.72
N LYS A 60 2.97 2.24 22.05
CA LYS A 60 2.32 2.23 20.73
C LYS A 60 0.79 2.32 20.81
N GLY A 61 0.16 2.80 19.74
CA GLY A 61 -1.30 2.78 19.56
C GLY A 61 -1.86 1.37 19.67
N LYS A 62 -3.02 1.21 20.32
CA LYS A 62 -3.62 -0.10 20.61
C LYS A 62 -4.89 -0.35 19.81
N GLY A 63 -5.00 -1.54 19.24
CA GLY A 63 -6.14 -1.98 18.45
C GLY A 63 -6.37 -1.05 17.26
N LYS A 64 -7.52 -0.37 17.26
CA LYS A 64 -7.95 0.50 16.16
C LYS A 64 -7.26 1.86 16.11
N GLU A 65 -6.58 2.26 17.19
CA GLU A 65 -5.80 3.50 17.26
C GLU A 65 -4.35 3.33 16.78
N THR A 66 -3.94 2.10 16.43
CA THR A 66 -2.61 1.81 15.87
C THR A 66 -2.39 2.64 14.59
N ARG A 67 -1.27 3.35 14.52
CA ARG A 67 -0.83 4.09 13.34
C ARG A 67 -0.10 3.17 12.36
N ILE A 68 -0.65 3.05 11.15
CA ILE A 68 -0.22 2.06 10.16
C ILE A 68 0.41 2.78 8.96
N LEU A 69 1.60 2.34 8.54
CA LEU A 69 2.22 2.71 7.27
C LEU A 69 2.09 1.55 6.28
N THR A 70 1.55 1.79 5.09
CA THR A 70 1.58 0.84 3.97
C THR A 70 2.62 1.29 2.94
N LEU A 71 3.59 0.43 2.66
CA LEU A 71 4.66 0.67 1.69
C LEU A 71 4.23 0.17 0.31
N GLY A 72 4.51 0.96 -0.74
CA GLY A 72 4.16 0.60 -2.12
C GLY A 72 2.68 0.25 -2.27
N CYS A 73 1.81 1.16 -1.81
CA CYS A 73 0.39 0.85 -1.66
C CYS A 73 -0.31 0.55 -2.98
N GLY A 74 0.19 1.06 -4.09
CA GLY A 74 -0.43 0.98 -5.41
C GLY A 74 -1.91 1.35 -5.36
N ASN A 75 -2.72 0.62 -6.13
CA ASN A 75 -4.17 0.68 -6.09
C ASN A 75 -4.78 -0.49 -5.30
N SER A 76 -4.08 -0.98 -4.29
CA SER A 76 -4.57 -2.02 -3.37
C SER A 76 -5.82 -1.55 -2.63
N ALA A 77 -6.76 -2.47 -2.41
CA ALA A 77 -7.93 -2.18 -1.56
C ALA A 77 -7.60 -2.28 -0.05
N LEU A 78 -6.34 -2.52 0.33
CA LEU A 78 -5.96 -2.72 1.73
C LEU A 78 -6.30 -1.53 2.63
N GLY A 79 -5.98 -0.31 2.19
CA GLY A 79 -6.29 0.91 2.95
C GLY A 79 -7.78 1.06 3.26
N GLU A 80 -8.65 0.95 2.24
CA GLU A 80 -10.10 1.05 2.44
C GLU A 80 -10.67 -0.10 3.27
N VAL A 81 -10.18 -1.33 3.08
CA VAL A 81 -10.63 -2.49 3.87
C VAL A 81 -10.27 -2.31 5.35
N LEU A 82 -9.07 -1.84 5.67
CA LEU A 82 -8.67 -1.57 7.05
C LEU A 82 -9.48 -0.40 7.65
N TYR A 83 -9.65 0.68 6.89
CA TYR A 83 -10.43 1.84 7.30
C TYR A 83 -11.87 1.47 7.65
N ASP A 84 -12.54 0.74 6.77
CA ASP A 84 -13.93 0.32 6.94
C ASP A 84 -14.09 -0.71 8.09
N ASN A 85 -12.99 -1.31 8.55
CA ASN A 85 -12.93 -2.16 9.75
C ASN A 85 -12.39 -1.44 11.00
N GLY A 86 -12.26 -0.11 10.95
CA GLY A 86 -12.04 0.76 12.11
C GLY A 86 -10.61 1.23 12.32
N TRP A 87 -9.62 0.75 11.56
CA TRP A 87 -8.27 1.34 11.61
C TRP A 87 -8.25 2.58 10.74
N GLU A 88 -8.41 3.76 11.33
CA GLU A 88 -8.54 4.99 10.54
C GLU A 88 -7.21 5.76 10.39
N ASN A 89 -6.22 5.46 11.23
CA ASN A 89 -4.90 6.11 11.24
C ASN A 89 -3.93 5.38 10.30
N ILE A 90 -4.20 5.49 8.99
CA ILE A 90 -3.45 4.80 7.93
C ILE A 90 -2.76 5.84 7.05
N VAL A 91 -1.46 5.70 6.86
CA VAL A 91 -0.67 6.43 5.87
C VAL A 91 -0.26 5.44 4.78
N ASN A 92 -0.62 5.75 3.54
CA ASN A 92 -0.27 4.95 2.38
C ASN A 92 0.75 5.71 1.54
N ILE A 93 1.85 5.04 1.18
CA ILE A 93 2.89 5.63 0.34
C ILE A 93 3.13 4.82 -0.92
N ASP A 94 3.46 5.52 -1.98
CA ASP A 94 3.89 4.97 -3.27
C ASP A 94 4.70 6.05 -3.99
N TYR A 95 5.73 5.66 -4.73
CA TYR A 95 6.51 6.60 -5.54
C TYR A 95 5.78 7.09 -6.80
N SER A 96 4.70 6.41 -7.22
CA SER A 96 3.91 6.75 -8.39
C SER A 96 2.94 7.86 -8.02
N LYS A 97 3.16 9.04 -8.60
CA LYS A 97 2.28 10.18 -8.38
C LYS A 97 0.87 9.88 -8.91
N ILE A 98 0.77 9.17 -10.03
CA ILE A 98 -0.51 8.86 -10.67
C ILE A 98 -1.40 8.06 -9.73
N VAL A 99 -0.86 7.00 -9.12
CA VAL A 99 -1.68 6.15 -8.24
C VAL A 99 -2.05 6.86 -6.95
N ILE A 100 -1.14 7.68 -6.40
CA ILE A 100 -1.43 8.48 -5.21
C ILE A 100 -2.56 9.48 -5.46
N ASP A 101 -2.56 10.18 -6.60
CA ASP A 101 -3.63 11.12 -6.94
C ASP A 101 -4.97 10.39 -7.15
N GLN A 102 -4.97 9.25 -7.85
CA GLN A 102 -6.16 8.42 -8.04
C GLN A 102 -6.72 7.90 -6.71
N MET A 103 -5.85 7.44 -5.80
CA MET A 103 -6.27 6.94 -4.49
C MET A 103 -6.81 8.06 -3.60
N LYS A 104 -6.23 9.27 -3.64
CA LYS A 104 -6.80 10.44 -2.95
C LYS A 104 -8.22 10.72 -3.40
N GLU A 105 -8.45 10.79 -4.71
CA GLU A 105 -9.77 11.08 -5.27
C GLU A 105 -10.80 10.00 -4.89
N ARG A 106 -10.43 8.73 -5.03
CA ARG A 106 -11.29 7.60 -4.67
C ARG A 106 -11.69 7.59 -3.20
N HIS A 107 -10.80 8.04 -2.31
CA HIS A 107 -10.97 7.92 -0.86
C HIS A 107 -11.31 9.26 -0.17
N ILE A 108 -11.86 10.24 -0.90
CA ILE A 108 -12.33 11.53 -0.33
C ILE A 108 -13.28 11.32 0.87
N SER A 109 -14.06 10.24 0.88
CA SER A 109 -14.99 9.91 1.98
C SER A 109 -14.31 9.33 3.23
N ARG A 110 -13.01 9.05 3.19
CA ARG A 110 -12.21 8.46 4.29
C ARG A 110 -11.09 9.43 4.72
N PRO A 111 -11.46 10.59 5.30
CA PRO A 111 -10.56 11.76 5.41
C PRO A 111 -9.42 11.59 6.41
N LYS A 112 -9.43 10.56 7.26
CA LYS A 112 -8.31 10.28 8.19
C LYS A 112 -7.19 9.46 7.55
N MET A 113 -7.44 8.87 6.38
CA MET A 113 -6.44 8.11 5.64
C MET A 113 -5.59 9.05 4.79
N GLU A 114 -4.28 8.93 4.91
CA GLU A 114 -3.31 9.74 4.18
C GLU A 114 -2.74 8.97 2.99
N TRP A 115 -2.39 9.71 1.94
CA TRP A 115 -1.82 9.19 0.70
C TRP A 115 -0.69 10.11 0.28
N LEU A 116 0.55 9.62 0.28
CA LEU A 116 1.74 10.43 0.05
C LEU A 116 2.59 9.85 -1.07
N GLU A 117 3.03 10.71 -1.98
CA GLU A 117 4.05 10.36 -2.96
C GLU A 117 5.40 10.31 -2.22
N MET A 118 5.99 9.12 -2.11
CA MET A 118 7.23 8.90 -1.37
C MET A 118 7.92 7.62 -1.83
N ASP A 119 9.25 7.70 -1.98
CA ASP A 119 10.12 6.55 -2.20
C ASP A 119 10.40 5.84 -0.87
N ILE A 120 10.29 4.51 -0.84
CA ILE A 120 10.53 3.74 0.39
C ILE A 120 12.01 3.74 0.81
N LEU A 121 12.92 4.07 -0.11
CA LEU A 121 14.35 4.19 0.17
C LEU A 121 14.72 5.57 0.74
N ASP A 122 13.79 6.54 0.69
CA ASP A 122 13.95 7.90 1.22
C ASP A 122 12.70 8.32 2.04
N LEU A 123 12.46 7.59 3.13
CA LEU A 123 11.34 7.85 4.03
C LEU A 123 11.53 9.15 4.83
N ASN A 124 10.65 10.13 4.60
CA ASN A 124 10.66 11.40 5.31
C ASN A 124 9.69 11.40 6.52
N PHE A 125 9.85 10.43 7.42
CA PHE A 125 9.11 10.32 8.67
C PHE A 125 10.04 10.44 9.88
N GLN A 126 9.46 10.71 11.06
CA GLN A 126 10.24 10.71 12.29
C GLN A 126 10.48 9.28 12.79
N ASP A 127 11.52 9.10 13.58
CA ASP A 127 11.74 7.84 14.30
C ASP A 127 10.50 7.50 15.14
N GLU A 128 10.10 6.23 15.13
CA GLU A 128 8.94 5.72 15.89
C GLU A 128 7.60 6.39 15.54
N ASP A 129 7.45 6.99 14.34
CA ASP A 129 6.19 7.64 13.91
C ASP A 129 5.05 6.65 13.62
N PHE A 130 5.35 5.36 13.45
CA PHE A 130 4.40 4.29 13.13
C PHE A 130 4.47 3.13 14.12
N ASP A 131 3.30 2.58 14.43
CA ASP A 131 3.18 1.42 15.31
C ASP A 131 3.33 0.10 14.55
N LEU A 132 2.85 0.09 13.29
CA LEU A 132 2.87 -1.04 12.37
C LEU A 132 3.24 -0.57 10.96
N VAL A 133 4.19 -1.26 10.33
CA VAL A 133 4.56 -1.06 8.93
C VAL A 133 4.20 -2.31 8.15
N VAL A 134 3.57 -2.14 7.00
CA VAL A 134 3.06 -3.21 6.16
C VAL A 134 3.71 -3.12 4.79
N ASP A 135 4.37 -4.21 4.41
CA ASP A 135 4.73 -4.49 3.03
C ASP A 135 3.83 -5.59 2.47
N LYS A 136 3.37 -5.41 1.23
CA LYS A 136 2.59 -6.41 0.50
C LYS A 136 3.01 -6.46 -0.97
N GLY A 137 4.31 -6.67 -1.19
CA GLY A 137 4.91 -6.91 -2.50
C GLY A 137 5.81 -5.80 -3.03
N GLN A 138 6.08 -4.78 -2.22
CA GLN A 138 7.02 -3.72 -2.56
C GLN A 138 8.46 -4.22 -2.47
N PHE A 139 8.82 -4.99 -1.43
CA PHE A 139 10.19 -5.52 -1.33
C PHE A 139 10.57 -6.44 -2.49
N ASP A 140 9.61 -7.17 -3.08
CA ASP A 140 9.85 -7.97 -4.29
C ASP A 140 10.26 -7.09 -5.49
N VAL A 141 9.75 -5.85 -5.56
CA VAL A 141 10.11 -4.87 -6.60
C VAL A 141 11.51 -4.31 -6.38
N ASP A 142 11.86 -3.99 -5.13
CA ASP A 142 13.16 -3.42 -4.80
C ASP A 142 14.29 -4.46 -4.89
N GLU A 143 14.03 -5.73 -4.59
CA GLU A 143 15.01 -6.80 -4.84
C GLU A 143 15.35 -6.90 -6.34
N ILE A 144 14.38 -6.69 -7.23
CA ILE A 144 14.62 -6.66 -8.68
C ILE A 144 15.53 -5.49 -9.07
N LEU A 145 15.41 -4.34 -8.41
CA LEU A 145 16.26 -3.17 -8.64
C LEU A 145 17.73 -3.42 -8.22
N GLU A 146 17.97 -4.14 -7.13
CA GLU A 146 19.34 -4.42 -6.66
C GLU A 146 20.08 -5.48 -7.49
N MET A 147 19.38 -6.22 -8.33
CA MET A 147 19.97 -7.27 -9.17
C MET A 147 20.68 -6.74 -10.44
N PHE A 148 20.64 -5.42 -10.71
CA PHE A 148 21.17 -4.79 -11.91
C PHE A 148 21.91 -3.47 -11.63
#